data_AF-A0A7S0SW03-F1
#
_entry.id   AF-A0A7S0SW03-F1
#
_cell.length_a   1.000
_cell.length_b   1.000
_cell.length_c   1.000
_cell.angle_alpha   90.00
_cell.angle_beta   90.00
_cell.angle_gamma   90.00
#
_symmetry.space_group_name_H-M   'P 1'
#
loop_
_entity.id
_entity.type
_entity.pdbx_description
1 polymer ?
#
loop_
_entity_poly.entity_id
_entity_poly.type
_entity_poly.pdbx_seq_one_letter_code
_entity_poly.pdbx_strand_id
1 'polypeptide(L)'
;EIYNDQIRDLGKAYLAAMGVDISNPTTLNEKTSDIVEKLANKRGNSYFAPLFQRDRAVAASSAEIMPGLKEVYDGYNTMNYEIREDSEGNVFVKDLSLIPVTTMEEVMTVISMGLRVRATHETKMNQTSSRSHTIFTINVIQRDKLSGQAISGMLNLVDLAGSERLKKSESQGVRLKEALHINSSLTSLGKVIMALDPTNTDMPHIPYRESKLTRILQNSLGGNSYTTVLATIQPLPAYYDECLSTLQFANRCRNVHNIPKVNYIID
;
A
#
# COMPACT_ATOMS: atom_id res chain seq x y z
N GLU A 1 2.91 -0.64 -4.48
CA GLU A 1 2.30 0.18 -5.56
C GLU A 1 1.35 -0.69 -6.37
N ILE A 2 0.24 -0.12 -6.83
CA ILE A 2 -0.70 -0.74 -7.76
C ILE A 2 -0.71 0.10 -9.03
N TYR A 3 -0.19 -0.45 -10.11
CA TYR A 3 -0.16 0.20 -11.42
C TYR A 3 -0.68 -0.78 -12.47
N ASN A 4 -1.62 -0.35 -13.30
CA ASN A 4 -2.25 -1.22 -14.30
C ASN A 4 -2.83 -2.52 -13.71
N ASP A 5 -3.42 -2.43 -12.51
CA ASP A 5 -3.90 -3.56 -11.69
C ASP A 5 -2.83 -4.64 -11.38
N GLN A 6 -1.55 -4.28 -11.47
CA GLN A 6 -0.43 -5.11 -11.02
C GLN A 6 0.13 -4.56 -9.72
N ILE A 7 0.44 -5.47 -8.79
CA ILE A 7 1.06 -5.10 -7.51
C ILE A 7 2.57 -5.15 -7.66
N ARG A 8 3.24 -4.04 -7.35
CA ARG A 8 4.68 -3.88 -7.37
C ARG A 8 5.21 -3.59 -5.97
N ASP A 9 6.31 -4.24 -5.62
CA ASP A 9 6.94 -4.13 -4.32
C ASP A 9 8.06 -3.09 -4.35
N LEU A 10 7.77 -1.89 -3.84
CA LEU A 10 8.74 -0.81 -3.73
C LEU A 10 9.72 -1.02 -2.55
N GLY A 11 9.37 -1.85 -1.56
CA GLY A 11 10.19 -2.13 -0.38
C GLY A 11 11.44 -2.93 -0.70
N LYS A 12 11.42 -3.74 -1.77
CA LYS A 12 12.60 -4.46 -2.27
C LYS A 12 13.81 -3.56 -2.52
N ALA A 13 13.59 -2.30 -2.87
CA ALA A 13 14.67 -1.33 -3.05
C ALA A 13 15.52 -1.17 -1.79
N TYR A 14 14.87 -1.08 -0.63
CA TYR A 14 15.54 -0.97 0.66
C TYR A 14 16.27 -2.28 1.01
N LEU A 15 15.62 -3.42 0.86
CA LEU A 15 16.25 -4.73 1.14
C LEU A 15 17.50 -4.97 0.29
N ALA A 16 17.42 -4.66 -1.01
CA ALA A 16 18.56 -4.75 -1.93
C ALA A 16 19.72 -3.84 -1.49
N ALA A 17 19.43 -2.58 -1.14
CA ALA A 17 20.44 -1.65 -0.66
C ALA A 17 21.12 -2.08 0.65
N MET A 18 20.40 -2.82 1.51
CA MET A 18 20.95 -3.43 2.73
C MET A 18 21.73 -4.73 2.45
N GLY A 19 21.86 -5.14 1.18
CA GLY A 19 22.56 -6.36 0.78
C GLY A 19 21.82 -7.65 1.14
N VAL A 20 20.50 -7.58 1.37
CA VAL A 20 19.65 -8.76 1.57
C VAL A 20 19.43 -9.43 0.22
N ASP A 21 19.65 -10.74 0.15
CA ASP A 21 19.37 -11.52 -1.05
C ASP A 21 17.86 -11.57 -1.31
N ILE A 22 17.42 -10.74 -2.25
CA ILE A 22 16.03 -10.61 -2.70
C ILE A 22 15.63 -11.68 -3.73
N SER A 23 16.58 -12.51 -4.20
CA SER A 23 16.35 -13.56 -5.19
C SER A 23 15.85 -14.87 -4.57
N ASN A 24 16.08 -15.06 -3.27
CA ASN A 24 15.69 -16.25 -2.53
C ASN A 24 14.46 -15.97 -1.64
N PRO A 25 13.24 -16.39 -2.03
CA PRO A 25 12.00 -16.08 -1.31
C PRO A 25 11.93 -16.71 0.10
N THR A 26 12.84 -17.62 0.45
CA THR A 26 12.88 -18.29 1.75
C THR A 26 13.14 -17.34 2.93
N THR A 27 13.68 -16.13 2.70
CA THR A 27 13.87 -15.11 3.75
C THR A 27 12.60 -14.32 4.11
N LEU A 28 11.49 -14.49 3.37
CA LEU A 28 10.22 -13.78 3.58
C LEU A 28 8.96 -14.67 3.47
N ASN A 29 9.11 -15.99 3.58
CA ASN A 29 7.99 -16.95 3.50
C ASN A 29 7.11 -17.03 4.77
N GLU A 30 7.41 -16.26 5.81
CA GLU A 30 6.58 -16.23 7.01
C GLU A 30 5.43 -15.23 6.83
N LYS A 31 4.20 -15.61 7.18
CA LYS A 31 3.07 -14.67 7.13
C LYS A 31 3.37 -13.48 8.04
N THR A 32 2.85 -12.31 7.69
CA THR A 32 2.92 -11.14 8.58
C THR A 32 2.36 -11.47 9.95
N SER A 33 1.27 -12.25 10.03
CA SER A 33 0.69 -12.77 11.28
C SER A 33 1.68 -13.65 12.06
N ASP A 34 2.35 -14.58 11.40
CA ASP A 34 3.24 -15.57 12.05
C ASP A 34 4.54 -14.90 12.53
N ILE A 35 5.04 -13.93 11.77
CA ILE A 35 6.13 -13.04 12.20
C ILE A 35 5.65 -12.24 13.41
N VAL A 36 4.46 -11.64 13.34
CA VAL A 36 3.88 -10.84 14.42
C VAL A 36 3.73 -11.64 15.72
N GLU A 37 3.24 -12.87 15.64
CA GLU A 37 3.04 -13.79 16.76
C GLU A 37 4.39 -14.26 17.34
N LYS A 38 5.37 -14.60 16.50
CA LYS A 38 6.74 -14.90 16.92
C LYS A 38 7.45 -13.72 17.59
N LEU A 39 7.14 -12.49 17.17
CA LEU A 39 7.73 -11.26 17.69
C LEU A 39 7.05 -10.78 19.00
N ALA A 40 5.74 -11.00 19.16
CA ALA A 40 4.99 -10.71 20.39
C ALA A 40 5.55 -11.43 21.63
N ASN A 41 6.12 -12.63 21.41
CA ASN A 41 6.70 -13.49 22.43
C ASN A 41 8.20 -13.27 22.70
N LYS A 42 8.85 -12.31 22.03
CA LYS A 42 10.32 -12.08 22.10
C LYS A 42 10.70 -10.62 22.39
N ARG A 43 10.17 -10.02 23.46
CA ARG A 43 10.66 -8.72 23.94
C ARG A 43 12.15 -8.83 24.32
N GLY A 44 13.01 -8.03 23.67
CA GLY A 44 14.46 -7.96 23.95
C GLY A 44 15.35 -8.87 23.10
N ASN A 45 14.82 -9.52 22.05
CA ASN A 45 15.59 -10.48 21.26
C ASN A 45 16.27 -9.83 20.03
N SER A 46 17.51 -10.26 19.78
CA SER A 46 18.46 -9.81 18.74
C SER A 46 17.97 -9.88 17.28
N TYR A 47 16.75 -10.36 17.01
CA TYR A 47 16.10 -10.25 15.70
C TYR A 47 15.74 -8.79 15.33
N PHE A 48 15.60 -7.92 16.34
CA PHE A 48 15.58 -6.47 16.19
C PHE A 48 16.92 -5.82 16.52
N ALA A 49 18.04 -6.56 16.44
CA ALA A 49 19.32 -5.89 16.27
C ALA A 49 19.15 -5.01 15.03
N PRO A 50 19.50 -3.71 15.08
CA PRO A 50 19.51 -2.90 13.89
C PRO A 50 20.29 -3.69 12.82
N LEU A 51 19.74 -3.84 11.62
CA LEU A 51 20.56 -4.26 10.47
C LEU A 51 21.81 -3.34 10.34
N PHE A 52 21.75 -2.15 10.94
CA PHE A 52 22.82 -1.18 11.19
C PHE A 52 23.94 -1.60 12.17
N GLN A 53 23.96 -2.80 12.73
CA GLN A 53 25.18 -3.34 13.38
C GLN A 53 26.15 -4.02 12.41
N ARG A 54 25.93 -3.91 11.09
CA ARG A 54 26.98 -4.07 10.08
C ARG A 54 27.46 -2.69 9.64
N ASP A 55 28.76 -2.43 9.83
CA ASP A 55 29.49 -1.17 9.59
C ASP A 55 29.39 -0.59 8.16
N ARG A 56 28.18 -0.28 7.68
CA ARG A 56 27.94 0.41 6.40
C ARG A 56 26.75 1.36 6.51
N ALA A 57 26.86 2.33 7.43
CA ALA A 57 26.20 3.60 7.23
C ALA A 57 26.87 4.31 6.04
N VAL A 58 26.54 3.89 4.82
CA VAL A 58 26.97 4.60 3.62
C VAL A 58 25.99 5.74 3.41
N ALA A 59 26.44 6.93 3.78
CA ALA A 59 25.90 8.19 3.29
C ALA A 59 25.85 8.11 1.75
N ALA A 60 24.65 7.86 1.20
CA ALA A 60 24.44 7.77 -0.23
C ALA A 60 24.39 9.17 -0.84
N SER A 61 25.56 9.77 -1.03
CA SER A 61 25.74 10.79 -2.06
C SER A 61 25.65 10.10 -3.42
N SER A 62 24.75 10.60 -4.26
CA SER A 62 24.72 10.52 -5.72
C SER A 62 25.55 9.40 -6.41
N ALA A 63 24.84 8.47 -7.04
CA ALA A 63 25.28 7.74 -8.25
C ALA A 63 26.13 6.46 -8.13
N GLU A 64 26.38 5.88 -6.95
CA GLU A 64 26.79 4.47 -6.88
C GLU A 64 25.56 3.57 -6.79
N ILE A 65 25.32 2.77 -7.84
CA ILE A 65 24.26 1.76 -7.86
C ILE A 65 24.62 0.72 -6.81
N MET A 66 24.00 0.81 -5.63
CA MET A 66 24.10 -0.19 -4.59
C MET A 66 23.79 -1.59 -5.18
N PRO A 67 24.52 -2.65 -4.79
CA PRO A 67 24.28 -4.01 -5.29
C PRO A 67 22.81 -4.40 -5.14
N GLY A 68 22.24 -5.10 -6.14
CA GLY A 68 20.83 -5.52 -6.14
C GLY A 68 19.80 -4.45 -6.52
N LEU A 69 20.13 -3.15 -6.42
CA LEU A 69 19.18 -2.09 -6.79
C LEU A 69 18.87 -2.12 -8.30
N LYS A 70 19.86 -2.48 -9.12
CA LYS A 70 19.67 -2.69 -10.57
C LYS A 70 18.63 -3.78 -10.87
N GLU A 71 18.66 -4.89 -10.14
CA GLU A 71 17.72 -6.00 -10.33
C GLU A 71 16.29 -5.59 -9.95
N VAL A 72 16.15 -4.78 -8.89
CA VAL A 72 14.86 -4.18 -8.51
C VAL A 72 14.35 -3.26 -9.62
N TYR A 73 15.23 -2.43 -10.20
CA TYR A 73 14.87 -1.58 -11.34
C TYR A 73 14.47 -2.41 -12.58
N ASP A 74 15.27 -3.40 -12.95
CA ASP A 74 15.04 -4.19 -14.17
C ASP A 74 13.78 -5.06 -14.04
N GLY A 75 13.49 -5.59 -12.84
CA GLY A 75 12.31 -6.42 -12.58
C GLY A 75 11.00 -5.66 -12.38
N TYR A 76 11.04 -4.35 -12.10
CA TYR A 76 9.89 -3.55 -11.67
C TYR A 76 8.65 -3.70 -12.57
N ASN A 77 8.84 -3.68 -13.90
CA ASN A 77 7.73 -3.79 -14.85
C ASN A 77 7.11 -5.18 -14.94
N THR A 78 7.82 -6.21 -14.49
CA THR A 78 7.35 -7.60 -14.50
C THR A 78 6.78 -8.05 -13.15
N MET A 79 6.94 -7.24 -12.10
CA MET A 79 6.41 -7.53 -10.78
C MET A 79 4.88 -7.54 -10.80
N ASN A 80 4.31 -8.62 -10.29
CA ASN A 80 2.88 -8.74 -10.09
C ASN A 80 2.59 -9.71 -8.95
N TYR A 81 2.44 -9.17 -7.74
CA TYR A 81 2.15 -9.97 -6.56
C TYR A 81 0.68 -10.38 -6.45
N GLU A 82 0.46 -11.53 -5.80
CA GLU A 82 -0.86 -12.13 -5.61
C GLU A 82 -1.47 -11.70 -4.27
N ILE A 83 -2.77 -11.39 -4.26
CA ILE A 83 -3.52 -11.15 -3.03
C ILE A 83 -4.12 -12.47 -2.53
N ARG A 84 -3.84 -12.80 -1.28
CA ARG A 84 -4.40 -13.94 -0.54
C ARG A 84 -5.25 -13.50 0.63
N GLU A 85 -5.97 -14.46 1.19
CA GLU A 85 -6.84 -14.30 2.33
C GLU A 85 -6.48 -15.42 3.31
N ASP A 86 -6.36 -15.10 4.59
CA ASP A 86 -6.11 -16.11 5.63
C ASP A 86 -7.41 -16.76 6.11
N SER A 87 -7.31 -17.67 7.08
CA SER A 87 -8.45 -18.37 7.67
C SER A 87 -9.41 -17.46 8.44
N GLU A 88 -8.96 -16.27 8.82
CA GLU A 88 -9.74 -15.27 9.56
C GLU A 88 -10.39 -14.25 8.61
N GLY A 89 -10.14 -14.35 7.30
CA GLY A 89 -10.64 -13.42 6.30
C GLY A 89 -9.76 -12.18 6.11
N ASN A 90 -8.58 -12.12 6.72
CA ASN A 90 -7.67 -10.99 6.54
C ASN A 90 -6.99 -11.08 5.17
N VAL A 91 -7.06 -9.98 4.43
CA VAL A 91 -6.48 -9.86 3.10
C VAL A 91 -5.01 -9.43 3.21
N PHE A 92 -4.11 -10.14 2.53
CA PHE A 92 -2.69 -9.79 2.46
C PHE A 92 -2.11 -10.04 1.07
N VAL A 93 -0.96 -9.42 0.79
CA VAL A 93 -0.21 -9.65 -0.45
C VAL A 93 0.87 -10.68 -0.17
N LYS A 94 0.80 -11.82 -0.85
CA LYS A 94 1.80 -12.88 -0.69
C LYS A 94 3.16 -12.41 -1.21
N ASP A 95 4.25 -12.80 -0.54
CA ASP A 95 5.65 -12.53 -0.90
C ASP A 95 6.04 -11.04 -0.94
N LEU A 96 5.19 -10.15 -0.41
CA LEU A 96 5.47 -8.72 -0.32
C LEU A 96 6.52 -8.45 0.77
N SER A 97 7.46 -7.54 0.51
CA SER A 97 8.53 -7.19 1.45
C SER A 97 8.01 -6.70 2.79
N LEU A 98 8.41 -7.36 3.87
CA LEU A 98 8.27 -6.94 5.25
C LEU A 98 9.63 -6.51 5.78
N ILE A 99 9.73 -5.24 6.16
CA ILE A 99 10.99 -4.61 6.56
C ILE A 99 10.92 -4.30 8.05
N PRO A 100 11.72 -4.96 8.91
CA PRO A 100 11.79 -4.61 10.31
C PRO A 100 12.43 -3.23 10.45
N VAL A 101 11.79 -2.37 11.23
CA VAL A 101 12.24 -1.01 11.52
C VAL A 101 12.11 -0.76 13.03
N THR A 102 13.03 0.01 13.57
CA THR A 102 13.16 0.33 15.00
C THR A 102 13.11 1.83 15.25
N THR A 103 13.37 2.66 14.22
CA THR A 103 13.36 4.12 14.33
C THR A 103 12.50 4.77 13.23
N MET A 104 12.05 5.99 13.49
CA MET A 104 11.37 6.80 12.48
C MET A 104 12.26 7.09 11.26
N GLU A 105 13.56 7.25 11.47
CA GLU A 105 14.52 7.50 10.39
C GLU A 105 14.61 6.32 9.41
N GLU A 106 14.59 5.08 9.93
CA GLU A 106 14.53 3.88 9.10
C GLU A 106 13.22 3.84 8.28
N VAL A 107 12.08 4.15 8.90
CA VAL A 107 10.78 4.25 8.20
C VAL A 107 10.86 5.26 7.05
N MET A 108 11.37 6.46 7.32
CA MET A 108 11.50 7.52 6.31
C MET A 108 12.47 7.13 5.20
N THR A 109 13.53 6.39 5.53
CA THR A 109 14.49 5.88 4.54
C THR A 109 13.83 4.86 3.61
N VAL A 110 13.08 3.88 4.16
CA VAL A 110 12.31 2.91 3.37
C VAL A 110 11.36 3.61 2.40
N ILE A 111 10.60 4.60 2.89
CA ILE A 111 9.68 5.41 2.07
C ILE A 111 10.43 6.12 0.95
N SER A 112 11.51 6.85 1.28
CA SER A 112 12.30 7.61 0.31
C SER A 112 12.87 6.73 -0.80
N MET A 113 13.40 5.55 -0.45
CA MET A 113 13.94 4.61 -1.41
C MET A 113 12.87 4.02 -2.33
N GLY A 114 11.73 3.62 -1.79
CA GLY A 114 10.61 3.11 -2.58
C GLY A 114 10.06 4.18 -3.55
N LEU A 115 9.89 5.42 -3.07
CA LEU A 115 9.47 6.55 -3.91
C LEU A 115 10.49 6.88 -4.99
N ARG A 116 11.80 6.72 -4.74
CA ARG A 116 12.83 6.88 -5.77
C ARG A 116 12.75 5.81 -6.86
N VAL A 117 12.45 4.57 -6.50
CA VAL A 117 12.20 3.51 -7.50
C VAL A 117 10.99 3.82 -8.36
N ARG A 118 9.89 4.26 -7.73
CA ARG A 118 8.70 4.76 -8.42
C ARG A 118 9.09 5.90 -9.38
N ALA A 119 9.69 6.98 -8.86
CA ALA A 119 10.13 8.18 -9.61
C ALA A 119 11.00 7.86 -10.84
N THR A 120 11.95 6.93 -10.70
CA THR A 120 12.85 6.52 -11.79
C THR A 120 12.09 5.86 -12.94
N HIS A 121 11.03 5.11 -12.64
CA HIS A 121 10.18 4.51 -13.66
C HIS A 121 9.19 5.52 -14.24
N GLU A 122 8.76 6.51 -13.47
CA GLU A 122 7.94 7.60 -14.01
C GLU A 122 8.70 8.44 -15.05
N THR A 123 9.99 8.71 -14.86
CA THR A 123 10.77 9.48 -15.85
C THR A 123 11.06 8.67 -17.11
N LYS A 124 11.25 7.35 -16.99
CA LYS A 124 11.44 6.45 -18.13
C LYS A 124 10.14 6.15 -18.90
N MET A 125 8.97 6.24 -18.26
CA MET A 125 7.67 5.86 -18.85
C MET A 125 6.60 6.98 -18.90
N ASN A 126 6.97 8.25 -18.63
CA ASN A 126 6.10 9.43 -18.37
C ASN A 126 5.41 9.42 -16.99
N GLN A 127 4.96 10.62 -16.54
CA GLN A 127 4.28 10.92 -15.26
C GLN A 127 3.37 9.78 -14.77
N THR A 128 3.98 8.83 -14.05
CA THR A 128 3.32 7.63 -13.52
C THR A 128 2.77 7.92 -12.12
N SER A 129 3.17 9.01 -11.47
CA SER A 129 2.70 9.41 -10.14
C SER A 129 1.20 9.70 -10.12
N SER A 130 0.64 10.26 -11.18
CA SER A 130 -0.81 10.44 -11.31
C SER A 130 -1.55 9.15 -11.71
N ARG A 131 -0.83 8.05 -11.91
CA ARG A 131 -1.30 6.85 -12.63
C ARG A 131 -1.07 5.55 -11.88
N SER A 132 -0.55 5.61 -10.67
CA SER A 132 -0.42 4.47 -9.79
C SER A 132 -0.90 4.82 -8.39
N HIS A 133 -1.44 3.81 -7.70
CA HIS A 133 -1.81 3.94 -6.30
C HIS A 133 -0.65 3.44 -5.44
N THR A 134 -0.28 4.18 -4.42
CA THR A 134 0.74 3.73 -3.46
C THR A 134 0.08 3.45 -2.13
N ILE A 135 0.37 2.27 -1.59
CA ILE A 135 -0.07 1.85 -0.26
C ILE A 135 1.19 1.57 0.52
N PHE A 136 1.38 2.29 1.62
CA PHE A 136 2.44 2.04 2.58
C PHE A 136 1.81 1.59 3.90
N THR A 137 2.17 0.38 4.32
CA THR A 137 1.57 -0.27 5.49
C THR A 137 2.59 -0.37 6.60
N ILE A 138 2.26 0.18 7.77
CA ILE A 138 3.03 0.01 9.00
C ILE A 138 2.26 -0.97 9.89
N ASN A 139 2.91 -2.07 10.25
CA ASN A 139 2.40 -3.01 11.24
C ASN A 139 3.08 -2.72 12.58
N VAL A 140 2.27 -2.55 13.63
CA VAL A 140 2.73 -2.28 15.00
C VAL A 140 2.25 -3.40 15.90
N ILE A 141 3.17 -3.95 16.69
CA ILE A 141 2.86 -4.94 17.71
C ILE A 141 3.27 -4.32 19.04
N GLN A 142 2.36 -4.33 19.99
CA GLN A 142 2.66 -3.86 21.34
C GLN A 142 1.94 -4.70 22.37
N ARG A 143 2.37 -4.61 23.62
CA ARG A 143 1.59 -5.12 24.74
C ARG A 143 0.66 -4.03 25.21
N ASP A 144 -0.63 -4.35 25.27
CA ASP A 144 -1.61 -3.47 25.90
C ASP A 144 -1.20 -3.23 27.36
N LYS A 145 -1.18 -1.97 27.77
CA LYS A 145 -0.75 -1.57 29.12
C LYS A 145 -1.74 -2.01 30.18
N LEU A 146 -3.01 -2.18 29.82
CA LEU A 146 -4.08 -2.53 30.75
C LEU A 146 -4.20 -4.04 30.92
N SER A 147 -4.37 -4.78 29.81
CA SER A 147 -4.54 -6.23 29.85
C SER A 147 -3.23 -7.02 29.89
N GLY A 148 -2.11 -6.42 29.49
CA GLY A 148 -0.82 -7.11 29.30
C GLY A 148 -0.77 -8.01 28.06
N GLN A 149 -1.88 -8.16 27.35
CA GLN A 149 -2.02 -8.98 26.15
C GLN A 149 -1.30 -8.34 24.97
N ALA A 150 -0.80 -9.16 24.06
CA ALA A 150 -0.23 -8.68 22.81
C ALA A 150 -1.36 -8.20 21.88
N ILE A 151 -1.19 -7.02 21.30
CA ILE A 151 -2.13 -6.42 20.35
C ILE A 151 -1.39 -6.02 19.07
N SER A 152 -2.10 -6.12 17.94
CA SER A 152 -1.61 -5.72 16.63
C SER A 152 -2.40 -4.53 16.07
N GLY A 153 -1.69 -3.60 15.47
CA GLY A 153 -2.25 -2.45 14.76
C GLY A 153 -1.67 -2.38 13.36
N MET A 154 -2.49 -1.94 12.40
CA MET A 154 -2.08 -1.72 11.03
C MET A 154 -2.45 -0.28 10.63
N LEU A 155 -1.45 0.49 10.20
CA LEU A 155 -1.65 1.83 9.64
C LEU A 155 -1.38 1.77 8.14
N ASN A 156 -2.42 2.02 7.35
CA ASN A 156 -2.32 2.13 5.90
C ASN A 156 -2.28 3.61 5.49
N LEU A 157 -1.18 4.04 4.89
CA LEU A 157 -1.05 5.33 4.23
C LEU A 157 -1.24 5.11 2.73
N VAL A 158 -2.33 5.66 2.19
CA VAL A 158 -2.76 5.41 0.81
C VAL A 158 -2.72 6.71 0.02
N ASP A 159 -1.92 6.71 -1.04
CA ASP A 159 -1.87 7.73 -2.07
C ASP A 159 -2.59 7.19 -3.31
N LEU A 160 -3.71 7.81 -3.68
CA LEU A 160 -4.51 7.40 -4.83
C LEU A 160 -4.07 8.14 -6.08
N ALA A 161 -4.10 7.43 -7.22
CA ALA A 161 -3.91 8.01 -8.54
C ALA A 161 -4.96 9.10 -8.82
N GLY A 162 -4.67 9.95 -9.80
CA GLY A 162 -5.56 11.00 -10.23
C GLY A 162 -6.89 10.47 -10.78
N SER A 163 -7.97 11.21 -10.53
CA SER A 163 -9.34 10.88 -10.95
C SER A 163 -9.72 11.50 -12.30
N GLU A 164 -8.76 12.02 -13.05
CA GLU A 164 -9.01 12.75 -14.29
C GLU A 164 -9.67 11.89 -15.37
N ARG A 165 -10.64 12.49 -16.07
CA ARG A 165 -11.38 11.82 -17.13
C ARG A 165 -10.56 11.74 -18.40
N LEU A 166 -10.57 10.55 -19.02
CA LEU A 166 -9.88 10.25 -20.27
C LEU A 166 -10.16 11.25 -21.41
N LYS A 167 -11.38 11.82 -21.47
CA LYS A 167 -11.77 12.79 -22.51
C LYS A 167 -10.94 14.08 -22.52
N LYS A 168 -10.33 14.47 -21.38
CA LYS A 168 -9.41 15.62 -21.31
C LYS A 168 -7.95 15.23 -21.59
N SER A 169 -7.65 13.92 -21.67
CA SER A 169 -6.32 13.42 -22.01
C SER A 169 -6.27 13.02 -23.49
N GLU A 170 -5.44 13.66 -24.30
CA GLU A 170 -5.20 13.26 -25.71
C GLU A 170 -4.30 11.99 -25.77
N SER A 171 -4.68 10.93 -25.08
CA SER A 171 -3.89 9.72 -24.94
C SER A 171 -4.19 8.71 -26.06
N GLN A 172 -3.25 8.52 -26.99
CA GLN A 172 -3.35 7.48 -28.04
C GLN A 172 -2.69 6.15 -27.62
N GLY A 173 -3.25 5.03 -28.08
CA GLY A 173 -2.63 3.69 -27.99
C GLY A 173 -2.52 3.10 -26.58
N VAL A 174 -1.30 2.69 -26.18
CA VAL A 174 -0.99 2.03 -24.89
C VAL A 174 -1.43 2.88 -23.69
N ARG A 175 -1.35 4.21 -23.81
CA ARG A 175 -1.76 5.16 -22.77
C ARG A 175 -3.26 5.14 -22.50
N LEU A 176 -4.07 4.87 -23.52
CA LEU A 176 -5.52 4.73 -23.35
C LEU A 176 -5.85 3.49 -22.51
N LYS A 177 -5.17 2.36 -22.77
CA LYS A 177 -5.34 1.12 -21.99
C LYS A 177 -4.94 1.33 -20.53
N GLU A 178 -3.79 1.94 -20.29
CA GLU A 178 -3.30 2.27 -18.95
C GLU A 178 -4.29 3.18 -18.18
N ALA A 179 -4.74 4.25 -18.83
CA ALA A 179 -5.66 5.21 -18.23
C ALA A 179 -7.07 4.62 -18.02
N LEU A 180 -7.47 3.61 -18.81
CA LEU A 180 -8.66 2.79 -18.52
C LEU A 180 -8.50 1.98 -17.24
N HIS A 181 -7.35 1.34 -17.01
CA HIS A 181 -7.11 0.52 -15.81
C HIS A 181 -7.06 1.36 -14.52
N ILE A 182 -6.48 2.55 -14.57
CA ILE A 182 -6.44 3.47 -13.42
C ILE A 182 -7.85 3.91 -13.05
N ASN A 183 -8.60 4.39 -14.03
CA ASN A 183 -10.00 4.77 -13.83
C ASN A 183 -10.86 3.57 -13.42
N SER A 184 -10.53 2.35 -13.86
CA SER A 184 -11.21 1.12 -13.42
C SER A 184 -11.07 0.93 -11.92
N SER A 185 -9.87 1.05 -11.36
CA SER A 185 -9.66 0.87 -9.90
C SER A 185 -10.39 1.93 -9.06
N LEU A 186 -10.39 3.20 -9.47
CA LEU A 186 -11.15 4.26 -8.80
C LEU A 186 -12.67 4.10 -8.99
N THR A 187 -13.11 3.59 -10.15
CA THR A 187 -14.52 3.27 -10.41
C THR A 187 -14.99 2.14 -9.50
N SER A 188 -14.21 1.06 -9.38
CA SER A 188 -14.49 -0.05 -8.46
C SER A 188 -14.50 0.42 -7.01
N LEU A 189 -13.58 1.31 -6.61
CA LEU A 189 -13.62 1.97 -5.31
C LEU A 189 -14.95 2.72 -5.10
N GLY A 190 -15.38 3.51 -6.09
CA GLY A 190 -16.67 4.20 -6.06
C GLY A 190 -17.86 3.25 -5.89
N LYS A 191 -17.87 2.11 -6.60
CA LYS A 191 -18.91 1.07 -6.45
C LYS A 191 -18.92 0.45 -5.06
N VAL A 192 -17.76 0.15 -4.48
CA VAL A 192 -17.63 -0.37 -3.11
C VAL A 192 -18.21 0.62 -2.11
N ILE A 193 -17.85 1.90 -2.20
CA ILE A 193 -18.41 2.96 -1.33
C ILE A 193 -19.94 3.05 -1.48
N MET A 194 -20.46 2.99 -2.71
CA MET A 194 -21.91 3.02 -2.96
C MET A 194 -22.64 1.80 -2.41
N ALA A 195 -22.03 0.62 -2.46
CA ALA A 195 -22.60 -0.61 -1.90
C ALA A 195 -22.49 -0.69 -0.37
N LEU A 196 -21.58 0.09 0.23
CA LEU A 196 -21.42 0.22 1.68
C LEU A 196 -22.34 1.26 2.32
N ASP A 197 -23.08 2.03 1.51
CA ASP A 197 -24.07 2.97 2.01
C ASP A 197 -25.29 2.19 2.52
N PRO A 198 -25.63 2.27 3.82
CA PRO A 198 -26.77 1.53 4.38
C PRO A 198 -28.13 1.98 3.82
N THR A 199 -28.20 3.16 3.18
CA THR A 199 -29.42 3.62 2.51
C THR A 199 -29.63 2.98 1.15
N ASN A 200 -28.59 2.35 0.59
CA ASN A 200 -28.64 1.67 -0.69
C ASN A 200 -28.94 0.18 -0.50
N THR A 201 -30.21 -0.19 -0.66
CA THR A 201 -30.66 -1.59 -0.54
C THR A 201 -30.51 -2.41 -1.81
N ASP A 202 -30.12 -1.78 -2.92
CA ASP A 202 -30.14 -2.40 -4.25
C ASP A 202 -28.91 -3.29 -4.52
N MET A 203 -27.92 -3.28 -3.62
CA MET A 203 -26.64 -3.97 -3.78
C MET A 203 -26.44 -5.01 -2.65
N PRO A 204 -26.82 -6.28 -2.85
CA PRO A 204 -26.70 -7.31 -1.82
C PRO A 204 -25.26 -7.77 -1.56
N HIS A 205 -24.31 -7.43 -2.43
CA HIS A 205 -22.92 -7.84 -2.34
C HIS A 205 -21.97 -6.67 -2.63
N ILE A 206 -20.95 -6.50 -1.78
CA ILE A 206 -19.95 -5.45 -1.93
C ILE A 206 -18.82 -5.93 -2.86
N PRO A 207 -18.57 -5.26 -4.00
CA PRO A 207 -17.71 -5.77 -5.07
C PRO A 207 -16.20 -5.54 -4.83
N TYR A 208 -15.66 -5.90 -3.67
CA TYR A 208 -14.22 -5.71 -3.35
C TYR A 208 -13.28 -6.39 -4.34
N ARG A 209 -13.71 -7.49 -4.97
CA ARG A 209 -12.89 -8.29 -5.89
C ARG A 209 -12.72 -7.69 -7.29
N GLU A 210 -13.43 -6.62 -7.63
CA GLU A 210 -13.30 -5.99 -8.95
C GLU A 210 -11.96 -5.29 -9.19
N SER A 211 -11.23 -4.93 -8.12
CA SER A 211 -9.88 -4.36 -8.26
C SER A 211 -8.97 -4.81 -7.12
N LYS A 212 -7.66 -4.87 -7.37
CA LYS A 212 -6.69 -5.17 -6.31
C LYS A 212 -6.67 -4.10 -5.23
N LEU A 213 -6.91 -2.85 -5.60
CA LEU A 213 -7.02 -1.72 -4.67
C LEU A 213 -8.14 -1.96 -3.65
N THR A 214 -9.35 -2.27 -4.11
CA THR A 214 -10.50 -2.51 -3.23
C THR A 214 -10.36 -3.79 -2.41
N ARG A 215 -9.68 -4.84 -2.91
CA ARG A 215 -9.33 -6.01 -2.09
C ARG A 215 -8.39 -5.65 -0.95
N ILE A 216 -7.30 -4.93 -1.23
CA ILE A 216 -6.33 -4.55 -0.19
C ILE A 216 -6.98 -3.62 0.85
N LEU A 217 -7.84 -2.70 0.41
CA LEU A 217 -8.53 -1.76 1.29
C LEU A 217 -9.82 -2.30 1.93
N GLN A 218 -10.13 -3.58 1.75
CA GLN A 218 -11.37 -4.19 2.25
C GLN A 218 -11.55 -3.96 3.75
N ASN A 219 -10.48 -4.14 4.55
CA ASN A 219 -10.57 -3.91 5.99
C ASN A 219 -10.74 -2.42 6.35
N SER A 220 -10.25 -1.51 5.51
CA SER A 220 -10.40 -0.06 5.69
C SER A 220 -11.78 0.47 5.28
N LEU A 221 -12.54 -0.26 4.46
CA LEU A 221 -13.81 0.16 3.89
C LEU A 221 -14.90 -0.84 4.28
N GLY A 222 -15.67 -0.56 5.33
CA GLY A 222 -16.69 -1.46 5.87
C GLY A 222 -16.17 -2.53 6.83
N GLY A 223 -14.89 -2.47 7.22
CA GLY A 223 -14.22 -3.49 8.03
C GLY A 223 -13.77 -3.01 9.41
N ASN A 224 -12.76 -3.68 9.96
CA ASN A 224 -12.14 -3.38 11.24
C ASN A 224 -10.99 -2.37 11.07
N SER A 225 -11.36 -1.10 10.88
CA SER A 225 -10.39 -0.01 10.79
C SER A 225 -11.04 1.31 11.15
N TYR A 226 -10.28 2.21 11.77
CA TYR A 226 -10.58 3.63 11.65
C TYR A 226 -10.07 4.10 10.28
N THR A 227 -10.88 4.89 9.57
CA THR A 227 -10.55 5.32 8.22
C THR A 227 -10.81 6.80 8.07
N THR A 228 -9.84 7.52 7.53
CA THR A 228 -9.94 8.93 7.20
C THR A 228 -9.67 9.11 5.72
N VAL A 229 -10.55 9.84 5.03
CA VAL A 229 -10.40 10.17 3.61
C VAL A 229 -10.05 11.65 3.51
N LEU A 230 -8.94 11.95 2.83
CA LEU A 230 -8.54 13.33 2.54
C LEU A 230 -8.96 13.67 1.11
N ALA A 231 -9.90 14.60 0.97
CA ALA A 231 -10.34 15.10 -0.32
C ALA A 231 -9.49 16.31 -0.72
N THR A 232 -8.52 16.09 -1.62
CA THR A 232 -7.69 17.16 -2.19
C THR A 232 -8.32 17.68 -3.48
N ILE A 233 -8.43 19.00 -3.61
CA ILE A 233 -9.07 19.66 -4.76
C ILE A 233 -8.21 20.81 -5.28
N GLN A 234 -8.35 21.12 -6.56
CA GLN A 234 -7.68 22.26 -7.21
C GLN A 234 -8.67 23.43 -7.34
N PRO A 235 -8.55 24.53 -6.57
CA PRO A 235 -9.53 25.61 -6.53
C PRO A 235 -9.56 26.53 -7.77
N LEU A 236 -9.22 26.02 -8.96
CA LEU A 236 -9.26 26.77 -10.22
C LEU A 236 -10.54 26.45 -11.01
N PRO A 237 -11.20 27.44 -11.65
CA PRO A 237 -12.44 27.23 -12.39
C PRO A 237 -12.36 26.15 -13.48
N ALA A 238 -11.18 25.97 -14.09
CA ALA A 238 -10.94 24.95 -15.13
C ALA A 238 -11.14 23.50 -14.64
N TYR A 239 -11.14 23.27 -13.33
CA TYR A 239 -11.25 21.96 -12.70
C TYR A 239 -12.56 21.78 -11.92
N TYR A 240 -13.57 22.62 -12.19
CA TYR A 240 -14.85 22.60 -11.48
C TYR A 240 -15.49 21.20 -11.45
N ASP A 241 -15.57 20.53 -12.60
CA ASP A 241 -16.22 19.21 -12.71
C ASP A 241 -15.47 18.12 -11.92
N GLU A 242 -14.15 18.15 -11.95
CA GLU A 242 -13.28 17.25 -11.19
C GLU A 242 -13.43 17.49 -9.69
N CYS A 243 -13.40 18.75 -9.25
CA CYS A 243 -13.59 19.13 -7.86
C CYS A 243 -14.97 18.71 -7.34
N LEU A 244 -16.03 18.94 -8.12
CA LEU A 244 -17.38 18.49 -7.78
C LEU A 244 -17.44 16.96 -7.64
N SER A 245 -16.81 16.23 -8.57
CA SER A 245 -16.75 14.76 -8.53
C SER A 245 -16.04 14.25 -7.26
N THR A 246 -14.90 14.86 -6.88
CA THR A 246 -14.16 14.54 -5.66
C THR A 246 -14.98 14.83 -4.40
N LEU A 247 -15.66 15.98 -4.33
CA LEU A 247 -16.50 16.33 -3.19
C LEU A 247 -17.72 15.42 -3.05
N GLN A 248 -18.36 15.04 -4.15
CA GLN A 248 -19.46 14.06 -4.15
C GLN A 248 -18.97 12.68 -3.69
N PHE A 249 -17.78 12.25 -4.13
CA PHE A 249 -17.16 11.02 -3.65
C PHE A 249 -16.90 11.07 -2.14
N ALA A 250 -16.30 12.15 -1.64
CA ALA A 250 -16.06 12.36 -0.21
C ALA A 250 -17.37 12.36 0.61
N ASN A 251 -18.42 13.00 0.09
CA ASN A 251 -19.73 12.99 0.73
C ASN A 251 -20.32 11.58 0.83
N ARG A 252 -20.15 10.72 -0.19
CA ARG A 252 -20.56 9.31 -0.11
C ARG A 252 -19.72 8.50 0.87
N CYS A 253 -18.42 8.75 0.95
CA CYS A 253 -17.54 8.07 1.91
C CYS A 253 -17.98 8.27 3.36
N ARG A 254 -18.65 9.39 3.68
CA ARG A 254 -19.22 9.65 5.01
C ARG A 254 -20.23 8.59 5.46
N ASN A 255 -20.92 7.94 4.51
CA ASN A 255 -21.96 6.96 4.82
C ASN A 255 -21.39 5.55 5.04
N VAL A 256 -20.09 5.34 4.84
CA VAL A 256 -19.44 4.05 5.08
C VAL A 256 -19.28 3.82 6.58
N HIS A 257 -19.81 2.71 7.08
CA HIS A 257 -19.74 2.34 8.48
C HIS A 257 -18.68 1.25 8.69
N ASN A 258 -17.65 1.55 9.48
CA ASN A 258 -16.66 0.57 9.94
C ASN A 258 -17.01 0.07 11.34
N ILE A 259 -16.50 -1.12 11.69
CA ILE A 259 -16.67 -1.72 13.02
C ILE A 259 -15.29 -1.94 13.63
N PRO A 260 -14.60 -0.87 14.08
CA PRO A 260 -13.26 -0.97 14.63
C PRO A 260 -13.26 -1.73 15.97
N LYS A 261 -12.29 -2.61 16.13
CA LYS A 261 -12.05 -3.49 17.28
C LYS A 261 -10.55 -3.61 17.50
N VAL A 262 -10.14 -3.82 18.75
CA VAL A 262 -8.74 -4.11 19.09
C VAL A 262 -8.40 -5.53 18.60
N ASN A 263 -7.31 -5.68 17.87
CA ASN A 263 -6.81 -6.99 17.44
C ASN A 263 -5.88 -7.53 18.53
N TYR A 264 -6.35 -8.55 19.24
CA TYR A 264 -5.54 -9.29 20.19
C TYR A 264 -4.85 -10.44 19.47
N ILE A 265 -3.55 -10.60 19.71
CA ILE A 265 -2.79 -11.76 19.25
C ILE A 265 -3.00 -12.83 20.32
N ILE A 266 -3.73 -13.88 19.97
CA ILE A 266 -4.00 -15.00 20.88
C ILE A 266 -2.76 -15.91 20.87
N ASP A 267 -2.17 -16.14 22.04
CA ASP A 267 -1.03 -17.05 22.26
C ASP A 267 -1.41 -18.52 22.10
#